data_AF-A0A2P6SPZ3-F1
#
_entry.id   AF-A0A2P6SPZ3-F1
#
_cell.length_a   1.000
_cell.length_b   1.000
_cell.length_c   1.000
_cell.angle_alpha   90.00
_cell.angle_beta   90.00
_cell.angle_gamma   90.00
#
_symmetry.space_group_name_H-M   'P 1'
#
loop_
_entity.id
_entity.type
_entity.pdbx_description
1 polymer ?
#
loop_
_entity_poly.entity_id
_entity_poly.type
_entity_poly.pdbx_seq_one_letter_code
_entity_poly.pdbx_strand_id
1 'polypeptide(L)'
;MVVGGQVLHELEVKCVRASQAWELTDTLELAKLIQQTLTDIIDNIEVVQGDGQAGTIIKLTFAPGVPGPRWQEEKFTMVDNEKRVKEVEVIEGGSLELGFTLF
;
A
#
# COMPACT_ATOMS: atom_id res chain seq x y z
N MET A 1 24.69 -7.04 -8.24
CA MET A 1 24.72 -6.62 -6.82
C MET A 1 23.30 -6.66 -6.34
N VAL A 2 22.99 -7.45 -5.31
CA VAL A 2 21.64 -7.50 -4.72
C VAL A 2 21.60 -6.45 -3.62
N VAL A 3 20.67 -5.51 -3.69
CA VAL A 3 20.45 -4.48 -2.66
C VAL A 3 19.20 -4.88 -1.87
N GLY A 4 19.35 -5.01 -0.56
CA GLY A 4 18.27 -5.35 0.37
C GLY A 4 18.40 -4.58 1.66
N GLY A 5 17.28 -4.37 2.34
CA GLY A 5 17.21 -3.67 3.63
C GLY A 5 15.86 -3.92 4.30
N GLN A 6 15.81 -3.81 5.62
CA GLN A 6 14.59 -3.95 6.41
C GLN A 6 14.34 -2.68 7.20
N VAL A 7 13.09 -2.21 7.18
CA VAL A 7 12.63 -1.08 8.01
C VAL A 7 11.39 -1.54 8.77
N LEU A 8 11.37 -1.25 10.08
CA LEU A 8 10.22 -1.48 10.95
C LEU A 8 9.74 -0.14 11.50
N HIS A 9 8.43 0.10 11.44
CA HIS A 9 7.80 1.26 12.04
C HIS A 9 6.58 0.83 12.85
N GLU A 10 6.46 1.37 14.06
CA GLU A 10 5.32 1.14 14.95
C GLU A 10 4.65 2.48 15.28
N LEU A 11 3.33 2.55 15.12
CA LEU A 11 2.52 3.74 15.38
C LEU A 11 1.27 3.36 16.18
N GLU A 12 1.06 4.01 17.32
CA GLU A 12 -0.17 3.87 18.09
C GLU A 12 -1.27 4.78 17.52
N VAL A 13 -2.33 4.17 16.98
CA VAL A 13 -3.51 4.90 16.50
C VAL A 13 -4.46 5.13 17.68
N LYS A 14 -4.48 6.36 18.21
CA LYS A 14 -5.35 6.74 19.32
C LYS A 14 -6.80 6.93 18.88
N CYS A 15 -7.73 6.71 19.80
CA CYS A 15 -9.16 7.00 19.66
C CYS A 15 -9.95 6.11 18.66
N VAL A 16 -9.38 5.01 18.16
CA VAL A 16 -10.08 4.06 17.26
C VAL A 16 -9.92 2.64 17.79
N ARG A 17 -10.99 1.82 17.76
CA ARG A 17 -10.86 0.40 18.11
C ARG A 17 -10.09 -0.34 17.02
N ALA A 18 -9.30 -1.35 17.39
CA ALA A 18 -8.55 -2.16 16.44
C ALA A 18 -9.42 -2.79 15.34
N SER A 19 -10.68 -3.16 15.65
CA SER A 19 -11.62 -3.67 14.63
C SER A 19 -12.00 -2.61 13.60
N GLN A 20 -12.24 -1.37 14.03
CA GLN A 20 -12.62 -0.27 13.14
C GLN A 20 -11.45 0.19 12.28
N ALA A 21 -10.24 0.22 12.83
CA ALA A 21 -9.04 0.49 12.06
C ALA A 21 -8.81 -0.61 11.00
N TRP A 22 -9.09 -1.87 11.37
CA TRP A 22 -8.98 -3.00 10.46
C TRP A 22 -10.01 -2.96 9.33
N GLU A 23 -11.29 -2.67 9.62
CA GLU A 23 -12.37 -2.56 8.60
C GLU A 23 -12.06 -1.55 7.47
N LEU A 24 -11.23 -0.54 7.77
CA LEU A 24 -10.72 0.38 6.75
C LEU A 24 -9.55 -0.22 5.97
N THR A 25 -8.65 -0.92 6.67
CA THR A 25 -7.38 -1.43 6.13
C THR A 25 -7.53 -2.70 5.29
N ASP A 26 -8.49 -3.56 5.65
CA ASP A 26 -8.78 -4.84 4.98
C ASP A 26 -9.65 -4.68 3.73
N THR A 27 -10.22 -3.50 3.54
CA THR A 27 -11.00 -3.12 2.36
C THR A 27 -10.21 -2.16 1.47
N LEU A 28 -10.80 -1.85 0.31
CA LEU A 28 -10.34 -0.76 -0.56
C LEU A 28 -10.72 0.63 -0.03
N GLU A 29 -11.39 0.73 1.12
CA GLU A 29 -11.81 2.02 1.69
C GLU A 29 -10.63 2.86 2.16
N LEU A 30 -9.57 2.24 2.71
CA LEU A 30 -8.34 2.98 3.03
C LEU A 30 -7.71 3.60 1.78
N ALA A 31 -7.69 2.89 0.65
CA ALA A 31 -7.18 3.44 -0.61
C ALA A 31 -8.00 4.64 -1.07
N LYS A 32 -9.33 4.56 -1.01
CA LYS A 32 -10.22 5.69 -1.33
C LYS A 32 -9.99 6.88 -0.39
N LEU A 33 -9.85 6.63 0.91
CA LEU A 33 -9.58 7.67 1.90
C LEU A 33 -8.23 8.37 1.65
N ILE A 34 -7.18 7.59 1.34
CA ILE A 34 -5.86 8.12 0.98
C ILE A 34 -5.96 9.01 -0.26
N GLN A 35 -6.62 8.55 -1.32
CA GLN A 35 -6.81 9.35 -2.54
C GLN A 35 -7.56 10.66 -2.26
N GLN A 36 -8.51 10.66 -1.33
CA GLN A 36 -9.28 11.86 -0.98
C GLN A 36 -8.54 12.82 -0.03
N THR A 37 -7.64 12.31 0.80
CA THR A 37 -7.05 13.08 1.92
C THR A 37 -5.59 13.45 1.68
N LEU A 38 -4.83 12.60 1.01
CA LEU A 38 -3.39 12.76 0.77
C LEU A 38 -3.11 13.20 -0.68
N THR A 39 -3.90 14.14 -1.20
CA THR A 39 -3.79 14.63 -2.59
C THR A 39 -2.44 15.28 -2.91
N ASP A 40 -1.73 15.77 -1.89
CA ASP A 40 -0.38 16.32 -2.05
C ASP A 40 0.69 15.25 -2.34
N ILE A 41 0.38 13.98 -2.08
CA ILE A 41 1.30 12.84 -2.21
C ILE A 41 0.80 11.86 -3.27
N ILE A 42 -0.50 11.58 -3.29
CA ILE A 42 -1.14 10.59 -4.16
C ILE A 42 -2.07 11.32 -5.13
N ASP A 43 -1.79 11.19 -6.42
CA ASP A 43 -2.61 11.72 -7.51
C ASP A 43 -3.78 10.78 -7.80
N ASN A 44 -3.51 9.48 -7.88
CA ASN A 44 -4.51 8.48 -8.23
C ASN A 44 -4.21 7.11 -7.61
N ILE A 45 -5.27 6.38 -7.25
CA ILE A 45 -5.20 4.95 -6.94
C ILE A 45 -6.25 4.25 -7.80
N GLU A 46 -5.80 3.30 -8.60
CA GLU A 46 -6.64 2.49 -9.48
C GLU A 46 -6.60 1.03 -9.03
N VAL A 47 -7.75 0.37 -9.00
CA VAL A 47 -7.82 -1.08 -8.78
C VAL A 47 -7.73 -1.76 -10.14
N VAL A 48 -6.56 -2.34 -10.43
CA VAL A 48 -6.29 -3.03 -11.70
C VAL A 48 -7.00 -4.39 -11.74
N GLN A 49 -7.01 -5.09 -10.61
CA GLN A 49 -7.64 -6.41 -10.47
C GLN A 49 -8.05 -6.65 -9.02
N GLY A 50 -9.17 -7.35 -8.81
CA GLY A 50 -9.58 -7.85 -7.48
C GLY A 50 -10.59 -6.96 -6.77
N ASP A 51 -10.91 -7.36 -5.54
CA ASP A 51 -12.02 -6.82 -4.73
C ASP A 51 -11.57 -6.28 -3.36
N GLY A 52 -10.26 -6.24 -3.12
CA GLY A 52 -9.64 -5.85 -1.85
C GLY A 52 -9.06 -7.02 -1.06
N GLN A 53 -9.33 -8.27 -1.44
CA GLN A 53 -8.75 -9.46 -0.80
C GLN A 53 -7.41 -9.87 -1.43
N ALA A 54 -6.83 -10.98 -0.95
CA ALA A 54 -5.59 -11.53 -1.51
C ALA A 54 -5.72 -11.76 -3.03
N GLY A 55 -4.70 -11.36 -3.79
CA GLY A 55 -4.70 -11.34 -5.25
C GLY A 55 -5.17 -10.03 -5.88
N THR A 56 -5.67 -9.08 -5.09
CA THR A 56 -5.96 -7.72 -5.57
C THR A 56 -4.68 -7.02 -5.98
N ILE A 57 -4.73 -6.30 -7.11
CA ILE A 57 -3.65 -5.48 -7.64
C ILE A 57 -4.16 -4.05 -7.74
N ILE A 58 -3.42 -3.12 -7.16
CA ILE A 58 -3.68 -1.68 -7.25
C ILE A 58 -2.49 -0.97 -7.90
N LYS A 59 -2.78 0.09 -8.66
CA LYS A 59 -1.79 0.99 -9.22
C LYS A 59 -1.89 2.33 -8.50
N LEU A 60 -0.80 2.74 -7.86
CA LEU A 60 -0.69 4.04 -7.22
C LEU A 60 0.11 4.98 -8.12
N THR A 61 -0.39 6.20 -8.29
CA THR A 61 0.29 7.28 -9.01
C THR A 61 0.59 8.41 -8.03
N PHE A 62 1.85 8.83 -7.95
CA PHE A 62 2.29 9.89 -7.04
C PHE A 62 2.07 11.28 -7.66
N ALA A 63 1.72 12.24 -6.82
CA ALA A 63 1.52 13.63 -7.22
C ALA A 63 2.76 14.22 -7.90
N PRO A 64 2.60 15.15 -8.87
CA PRO A 64 3.73 15.88 -9.44
C PRO A 64 4.58 16.55 -8.35
N GLY A 65 5.91 16.37 -8.41
CA GLY A 65 6.84 16.98 -7.46
C GLY A 65 7.22 16.10 -6.26
N VAL A 66 6.56 14.95 -6.06
CA VAL A 66 7.02 13.93 -5.10
C VAL A 66 8.34 13.31 -5.62
N PRO A 67 9.44 13.32 -4.83
CA PRO A 67 10.69 12.69 -5.23
C PRO A 67 10.55 11.18 -5.33
N GLY A 68 11.20 10.58 -6.33
CA GLY A 68 11.22 9.14 -6.54
C GLY A 68 10.35 8.67 -7.71
N PRO A 69 10.00 7.37 -7.74
CA PRO A 69 9.17 6.77 -8.78
C PRO A 69 7.84 7.49 -8.95
N ARG A 70 7.36 7.60 -10.20
CA ARG A 70 6.09 8.29 -10.50
C ARG A 70 4.86 7.46 -10.17
N TRP A 71 5.02 6.14 -10.12
CA TRP A 71 3.95 5.18 -9.88
C TRP A 71 4.52 3.88 -9.33
N GLN A 72 3.66 3.05 -8.78
CA GLN A 72 3.96 1.66 -8.45
C GLN A 72 2.70 0.79 -8.53
N GLU A 73 2.89 -0.48 -8.84
CA GLU A 73 1.85 -1.50 -8.75
C GLU A 73 2.12 -2.41 -7.56
N GLU A 74 1.07 -2.58 -6.76
CA GLU A 74 1.09 -3.33 -5.52
C GLU A 74 0.09 -4.48 -5.59
N LYS A 75 0.51 -5.65 -5.13
CA LYS A 75 -0.33 -6.84 -5.01
C LYS A 75 -0.53 -7.20 -3.55
N PHE A 76 -1.77 -7.46 -3.16
CA PHE A 76 -2.07 -7.99 -1.84
C PHE A 76 -1.78 -9.49 -1.85
N THR A 77 -0.73 -9.91 -1.16
CA THR A 77 -0.31 -11.33 -1.11
C THR A 77 -1.08 -12.10 -0.06
N MET A 78 -1.44 -11.44 1.05
CA MET A 78 -2.22 -12.02 2.14
C MET A 78 -3.13 -10.97 2.79
N VAL A 79 -4.34 -11.38 3.16
CA VAL A 79 -5.24 -10.62 4.03
C VAL A 79 -5.80 -11.61 5.06
N ASP A 80 -5.35 -11.50 6.31
CA ASP A 80 -5.80 -12.33 7.44
C ASP A 80 -6.65 -11.47 8.38
N ASN A 81 -7.97 -11.64 8.29
CA ASN A 81 -8.93 -10.87 9.07
C ASN A 81 -8.99 -11.29 10.56
N GLU A 82 -8.58 -12.53 10.87
CA GLU A 82 -8.54 -12.99 12.27
C GLU A 82 -7.36 -12.36 13.01
N LYS A 83 -6.18 -12.36 12.36
CA LYS A 83 -4.95 -11.76 12.91
C LYS A 83 -4.84 -10.26 12.65
N ARG A 84 -5.66 -9.71 11.75
CA ARG A 84 -5.61 -8.32 11.28
C ARG A 84 -4.26 -7.96 10.66
N VAL A 85 -3.81 -8.82 9.75
CA VAL A 85 -2.54 -8.68 9.04
C VAL A 85 -2.79 -8.65 7.54
N LYS A 86 -2.23 -7.65 6.87
CA LYS A 86 -2.25 -7.52 5.42
C LYS A 86 -0.81 -7.42 4.92
N GLU A 87 -0.47 -8.24 3.95
CA GLU A 87 0.82 -8.22 3.27
C GLU A 87 0.64 -7.70 1.85
N VAL A 88 1.55 -6.81 1.45
CA VAL A 88 1.52 -6.12 0.16
C VAL A 88 2.93 -6.19 -0.43
N GLU A 89 3.00 -6.54 -1.70
CA GLU A 89 4.24 -6.64 -2.47
C GLU A 89 4.19 -5.66 -3.65
N VAL A 90 5.27 -4.91 -3.88
CA VAL A 90 5.43 -4.09 -5.08
C VAL A 90 5.85 -5.01 -6.23
N ILE A 91 5.02 -5.12 -7.26
CA ILE A 91 5.22 -6.02 -8.39
C ILE A 91 5.79 -5.30 -9.62
N GLU A 92 5.55 -4.00 -9.76
CA GLU A 92 6.07 -3.17 -10.84
C GLU A 92 6.26 -1.71 -10.40
N GLY A 93 7.25 -1.02 -10.98
CA GLY A 93 7.54 0.38 -10.64
C GLY A 93 8.08 0.56 -9.22
N GLY A 94 7.90 1.77 -8.67
CA GLY A 94 8.22 2.04 -7.26
C GLY A 94 9.65 1.69 -6.86
N SER A 95 9.77 1.04 -5.71
CA SER A 95 11.05 0.62 -5.13
C SER A 95 11.85 -0.32 -6.04
N LEU A 96 11.21 -1.05 -6.96
CA LEU A 96 11.91 -1.92 -7.91
C LEU A 96 12.79 -1.09 -8.88
N GLU A 97 12.34 0.10 -9.28
CA GLU A 97 13.13 1.01 -10.14
C GLU A 97 14.39 1.51 -9.44
N LEU A 98 14.40 1.51 -8.09
CA LEU A 98 15.54 1.88 -7.26
C LEU A 98 16.48 0.70 -6.98
N GLY A 99 16.19 -0.49 -7.51
CA GLY A 99 17.03 -1.69 -7.39
C GLY A 99 16.77 -2.56 -6.16
N PHE A 100 15.74 -2.25 -5.37
CA PHE A 100 15.30 -3.11 -4.26
C PHE A 100 14.55 -4.31 -4.82
N THR A 101 15.19 -5.48 -4.79
CA THR A 101 14.67 -6.73 -5.37
C THR A 101 14.61 -7.87 -4.37
N LEU A 102 14.94 -7.59 -3.10
CA LEU A 102 14.94 -8.55 -2.01
C LEU A 102 13.92 -8.08 -0.96
N PHE A 103 12.99 -8.96 -0.62
CA PHE A 103 11.92 -8.72 0.36
C PHE A 103 12.01 -9.79 1.46
#